data_AF-A0A959Y562-F1
#
_entry.id   AF-A0A959Y562-F1
#
_cell.length_a   1.000
_cell.length_b   1.000
_cell.length_c   1.000
_cell.angle_alpha   90.00
_cell.angle_beta   90.00
_cell.angle_gamma   90.00
#
_symmetry.space_group_name_H-M   'P 1'
#
loop_
_entity.id
_entity.type
_entity.pdbx_description
1 polymer ?
#
loop_
_entity_poly.entity_id
_entity_poly.type
_entity_poly.pdbx_seq_one_letter_code
_entity_poly.pdbx_strand_id
1 'polypeptide(L)'
;PDSASDPSGSQGFVTFLVDHLPGISEGAEVTNTASIYFDTNPAIVTNTVLNTLTYGVVGIAEAGLSGGLEVHPNPVQDNAVVRLGEEFQGRTDLLLSDALGRTVRAWSISGDRAELLRE
;
A
#
# COMPACT_ATOMS: atom_id res chain seq x y z
N PRO A 1 21.18 12.49 23.73
CA PRO A 1 21.51 12.14 25.12
C PRO A 1 22.96 11.68 25.21
N ASP A 2 23.73 12.18 26.17
CA ASP A 2 25.08 11.65 26.42
C ASP A 2 25.00 10.51 27.45
N SER A 3 25.99 9.62 27.44
CA SER A 3 26.03 8.45 28.31
C SER A 3 26.22 8.79 29.80
N ALA A 4 26.50 10.04 30.14
CA ALA A 4 26.59 10.53 31.51
C ALA A 4 25.22 11.01 32.06
N SER A 5 24.32 11.47 31.20
CA SER A 5 23.01 12.00 31.55
C SER A 5 21.87 11.00 31.37
N ASP A 6 21.98 10.06 30.43
CA ASP A 6 21.02 8.97 30.24
C ASP A 6 21.73 7.65 29.86
N PRO A 7 22.27 6.93 30.86
CA PRO A 7 22.91 5.64 30.64
C PRO A 7 21.97 4.59 30.05
N SER A 8 20.66 4.66 30.32
CA SER A 8 19.66 3.71 29.82
C SER A 8 19.36 3.93 28.32
N GLY A 9 19.21 5.18 27.89
CA GLY A 9 18.99 5.54 26.49
C GLY A 9 20.25 5.53 25.63
N SER A 10 21.44 5.37 26.24
CA SER A 10 22.74 5.40 25.55
C SER A 10 23.41 4.03 25.42
N GLN A 11 22.66 2.93 25.55
CA GLN A 11 23.20 1.56 25.44
C GLN A 11 23.35 1.07 23.99
N GLY A 12 22.93 1.86 23.00
CA GLY A 12 22.88 1.44 21.60
C GLY A 12 21.79 0.40 21.33
N PHE A 13 21.64 0.00 20.07
CA PHE A 13 20.71 -1.07 19.67
C PHE A 13 21.30 -1.87 18.52
N VAL A 14 20.84 -3.10 18.37
CA VAL A 14 21.17 -3.98 17.25
C VAL A 14 19.87 -4.43 16.60
N THR A 15 19.83 -4.36 15.27
CA THR A 15 18.74 -4.91 14.46
C THR A 15 19.33 -6.01 13.58
N PHE A 16 18.59 -7.11 13.46
CA PHE A 16 19.00 -8.24 12.65
C PHE A 16 17.80 -8.78 11.86
N LEU A 17 18.10 -9.51 10.78
CA LEU A 17 17.13 -10.23 9.97
C LEU A 17 17.57 -11.70 9.92
N VAL A 18 16.63 -12.61 10.15
CA VAL A 18 16.84 -14.05 10.06
C VAL A 18 15.64 -14.65 9.33
N ASP A 19 15.91 -15.50 8.35
CA ASP A 19 14.86 -16.23 7.65
C ASP A 19 14.21 -17.26 8.58
N HIS A 20 12.89 -17.35 8.52
CA HIS A 20 12.15 -18.36 9.25
C HIS A 20 12.35 -19.74 8.63
N LEU A 21 12.23 -20.77 9.46
CA LEU A 21 12.17 -22.15 8.98
C LEU A 21 10.93 -22.34 8.10
N PRO A 22 10.99 -23.21 7.07
CA PRO A 22 9.82 -23.51 6.25
C PRO A 22 8.73 -24.19 7.08
N GLY A 23 7.46 -23.95 6.71
CA GLY A 23 6.31 -24.66 7.28
C GLY A 23 5.71 -24.06 8.56
N ILE A 24 6.09 -22.83 8.94
CA ILE A 24 5.44 -22.13 10.05
C ILE A 24 4.06 -21.62 9.60
N SER A 25 3.03 -21.88 10.40
CA SER A 25 1.64 -21.51 10.09
C SER A 25 1.36 -20.00 10.18
N GLU A 26 0.33 -19.53 9.47
CA GLU A 26 -0.24 -18.19 9.64
C GLU A 26 -0.60 -17.95 11.11
N GLY A 27 -0.31 -16.75 11.63
CA GLY A 27 -0.59 -16.37 13.01
C GLY A 27 0.34 -17.00 14.05
N ALA A 28 1.36 -17.75 13.63
CA ALA A 28 2.31 -18.33 14.57
C ALA A 28 3.14 -17.26 15.28
N GLU A 29 3.36 -17.46 16.57
CA GLU A 29 4.20 -16.62 17.40
C GLU A 29 5.65 -17.15 17.41
N VAL A 30 6.60 -16.30 17.04
CA VAL A 30 8.03 -16.57 17.01
C VAL A 30 8.74 -15.62 17.96
N THR A 31 9.39 -16.17 18.98
CA THR A 31 10.17 -15.40 19.94
C THR A 31 11.66 -15.48 19.63
N ASN A 32 12.36 -14.34 19.74
CA ASN A 32 13.80 -14.26 19.47
C ASN A 32 14.52 -13.57 20.63
N THR A 33 15.61 -14.17 21.09
CA THR A 33 16.53 -13.62 22.09
C THR A 33 17.94 -13.69 21.53
N ALA A 34 18.66 -12.57 21.55
CA ALA A 34 20.04 -12.50 21.10
C ALA A 34 21.00 -12.52 22.28
N SER A 35 22.22 -13.01 22.04
CA SER A 35 23.31 -13.00 23.00
C SER A 35 24.50 -12.29 22.35
N ILE A 36 24.94 -11.19 22.94
CA ILE A 36 26.03 -10.36 22.44
C ILE A 36 27.31 -10.74 23.19
N TYR A 37 28.36 -11.12 22.46
CA TYR A 37 29.66 -11.48 23.01
C TYR A 37 30.69 -10.40 22.69
N PHE A 38 31.52 -10.05 23.68
CA PHE A 38 32.66 -9.15 23.52
C PHE A 38 33.92 -9.90 23.91
N ASP A 39 34.85 -10.06 22.97
CA ASP A 39 36.06 -10.86 23.12
C ASP A 39 35.76 -12.24 23.72
N THR A 40 36.30 -12.53 24.90
CA THR A 40 36.11 -13.78 25.64
C THR A 40 35.20 -13.63 26.87
N ASN A 41 34.45 -12.52 26.98
CA ASN A 41 33.53 -12.32 28.10
C ASN A 41 32.25 -13.15 27.94
N PRO A 42 31.56 -13.44 29.07
CA PRO A 42 30.21 -14.01 29.04
C PRO A 42 29.24 -13.15 28.21
N ALA A 43 28.22 -13.80 27.65
CA ALA A 43 27.20 -13.14 26.84
C ALA A 43 26.40 -12.11 27.63
N ILE A 44 26.14 -10.97 27.00
CA ILE A 44 25.07 -10.05 27.39
C ILE A 44 23.80 -10.50 26.67
N VAL A 45 22.86 -11.07 27.42
CA VAL A 45 21.56 -11.54 26.90
C VAL A 45 20.62 -10.35 26.73
N THR A 46 20.05 -10.19 25.54
CA THR A 46 19.09 -9.11 25.24
C THR A 46 17.70 -9.42 25.77
N ASN A 47 16.78 -8.46 25.69
CA ASN A 47 15.36 -8.76 25.83
C ASN A 47 14.88 -9.68 24.70
N THR A 48 13.80 -10.41 24.97
CA THR A 48 13.10 -11.23 23.98
C THR A 48 12.11 -10.38 23.19
N VAL A 49 12.09 -10.54 21.88
CA VAL A 49 11.06 -9.95 20.99
C VAL A 49 10.08 -11.02 20.52
N LEU A 50 8.81 -10.65 20.34
CA LEU A 50 7.75 -11.51 19.83
C LEU A 50 7.32 -11.04 18.44
N ASN A 51 7.38 -11.94 17.46
CA ASN A 51 6.91 -11.71 16.09
C ASN A 51 5.74 -12.66 15.81
N THR A 52 4.60 -12.11 15.38
CA THR A 52 3.47 -12.93 14.90
C THR A 52 3.51 -12.95 13.38
N LEU A 53 3.60 -14.14 12.79
CA LEU A 53 3.74 -14.28 11.33
C LEU A 53 2.41 -14.05 10.63
N THR A 54 2.45 -13.26 9.56
CA THR A 54 1.34 -13.15 8.62
C THR A 54 1.86 -13.21 7.18
N TYR A 55 1.20 -14.02 6.37
CA TYR A 55 1.46 -14.24 4.96
C TYR A 55 0.39 -13.59 4.07
N GLY A 56 -0.56 -12.86 4.68
CA GLY A 56 -1.59 -12.10 3.98
C GLY A 56 -1.07 -10.84 3.29
N VAL A 57 -1.82 -10.36 2.30
CA VAL A 57 -1.55 -9.06 1.67
C VAL A 57 -1.83 -7.96 2.69
N VAL A 58 -0.80 -7.26 3.14
CA VAL A 58 -0.93 -6.04 3.95
C VAL A 58 -1.28 -4.89 3.01
N GLY A 59 -2.48 -4.94 2.44
CA GLY A 59 -3.00 -3.96 1.50
C GLY A 59 -4.42 -3.60 1.89
N ILE A 60 -4.75 -2.30 1.85
CA ILE A 60 -6.14 -1.86 1.94
C ILE A 60 -6.80 -2.32 0.65
N ALA A 61 -7.88 -3.10 0.75
CA ALA A 61 -8.73 -3.34 -0.40
C ALA A 61 -9.32 -1.98 -0.81
N GLU A 62 -8.81 -1.39 -1.87
CA GLU A 62 -9.49 -0.30 -2.56
C GLU A 62 -10.91 -0.82 -2.85
N ALA A 63 -11.92 -0.17 -2.28
CA ALA A 63 -13.30 -0.45 -2.60
C ALA A 63 -13.48 -0.02 -4.06
N GLY A 64 -13.17 -0.93 -4.99
CA GLY A 64 -13.43 -0.75 -6.39
C GLY A 64 -14.90 -0.38 -6.53
N LEU A 65 -15.17 0.79 -7.10
CA LEU A 65 -16.53 1.19 -7.45
C LEU A 65 -17.14 0.03 -8.25
N SER A 66 -18.08 -0.70 -7.65
CA SER A 66 -18.85 -1.72 -8.34
C SER A 66 -19.62 -1.03 -9.46
N GLY A 67 -19.20 -1.25 -10.70
CA GLY A 67 -19.64 -0.50 -11.88
C GLY A 67 -18.61 0.50 -12.42
N GLY A 68 -17.32 0.16 -12.32
CA GLY A 68 -16.17 0.99 -12.65
C GLY A 68 -16.27 1.79 -13.95
N LEU A 69 -15.66 2.98 -13.93
CA LEU A 69 -15.44 3.81 -15.09
C LEU A 69 -14.34 3.20 -15.95
N GLU A 70 -14.68 2.73 -17.15
CA GLU A 70 -13.71 2.21 -18.12
C GLU A 70 -13.50 3.24 -19.23
N VAL A 71 -12.24 3.56 -19.53
CA VAL A 71 -11.89 4.46 -20.64
C VAL A 71 -10.93 3.74 -21.58
N HIS A 72 -11.30 3.64 -22.86
CA HIS A 72 -10.45 3.03 -23.88
C HIS A 72 -10.55 3.74 -25.25
N PRO A 73 -9.46 3.78 -26.04
CA PRO A 73 -8.10 3.38 -25.66
C PRO A 73 -7.46 4.42 -24.71
N ASN A 74 -6.67 3.93 -23.76
CA ASN A 74 -5.75 4.75 -22.96
C ASN A 74 -4.34 4.18 -23.16
N PRO A 75 -3.40 4.88 -23.84
CA PRO A 75 -3.48 6.26 -24.34
C PRO A 75 -4.42 6.47 -25.55
N VAL A 76 -5.10 7.61 -25.60
CA VAL A 76 -6.03 7.99 -26.68
C VAL A 76 -5.32 8.69 -27.83
N GLN A 77 -5.70 8.38 -29.07
CA GLN A 77 -5.25 9.12 -30.27
C GLN A 77 -6.32 10.11 -30.74
N ASP A 78 -7.44 9.59 -31.29
CA ASP A 78 -8.50 10.39 -31.92
C ASP A 78 -9.79 10.45 -31.08
N ASN A 79 -10.28 9.30 -30.61
CA ASN A 79 -11.48 9.20 -29.79
C ASN A 79 -11.28 8.23 -28.61
N ALA A 80 -11.96 8.50 -27.51
CA ALA A 80 -12.04 7.59 -26.36
C ALA A 80 -13.50 7.25 -26.07
N VAL A 81 -13.75 5.98 -25.80
CA VAL A 81 -15.03 5.50 -25.29
C VAL A 81 -14.93 5.41 -23.78
N VAL A 82 -15.88 6.05 -23.11
CA VAL A 82 -16.09 5.95 -21.68
C VAL A 82 -17.30 5.06 -21.43
N ARG A 83 -17.10 3.97 -20.69
CA ARG A 83 -18.19 3.13 -20.19
C ARG A 83 -18.32 3.32 -18.68
N LEU A 84 -19.55 3.49 -18.25
CA LEU A 84 -19.96 3.44 -16.85
C LEU A 84 -20.47 2.03 -16.56
N GLY A 85 -20.55 1.64 -15.28
CA GLY A 85 -21.09 0.35 -14.89
C GLY A 85 -22.44 0.05 -15.54
N GLU A 86 -22.67 -1.21 -15.91
CA GLU A 86 -23.85 -1.66 -16.67
C GLU A 86 -25.18 -1.37 -15.97
N GLU A 87 -25.16 -1.14 -14.65
CA GLU A 87 -26.33 -0.73 -13.86
C GLU A 87 -26.63 0.78 -13.89
N PHE A 88 -25.76 1.59 -14.52
CA PHE A 88 -25.93 3.03 -14.58
C PHE A 88 -27.06 3.43 -15.53
N GLN A 89 -28.22 3.74 -14.95
CA GLN A 89 -29.38 4.27 -15.67
C GLN A 89 -29.65 5.70 -15.21
N GLY A 90 -28.96 6.68 -15.81
CA GLY A 90 -29.12 8.08 -15.43
C GLY A 90 -28.42 9.06 -16.35
N ARG A 91 -28.51 10.35 -15.99
CA ARG A 91 -27.66 11.40 -16.55
C ARG A 91 -26.47 11.61 -15.63
N THR A 92 -25.26 11.69 -16.18
CA THR A 92 -24.06 12.07 -15.44
C THR A 92 -23.27 13.10 -16.21
N ASP A 93 -22.48 13.86 -15.47
CA ASP A 93 -21.54 14.83 -16.03
C ASP A 93 -20.12 14.26 -15.96
N LEU A 94 -19.46 14.15 -17.11
CA LEU A 94 -18.06 13.77 -17.23
C LEU A 94 -17.20 15.03 -17.22
N LEU A 95 -16.21 15.08 -16.33
CA LEU A 95 -15.25 16.18 -16.20
C LEU A 95 -13.86 15.70 -16.59
N LEU A 96 -13.22 16.36 -17.55
CA LEU A 96 -11.81 16.16 -17.87
C LEU A 96 -11.00 17.29 -17.23
N SER A 97 -10.04 16.95 -16.39
CA SER A 97 -9.16 17.90 -15.71
C SER A 97 -7.69 17.63 -16.03
N ASP A 98 -6.88 18.68 -16.01
CA ASP A 98 -5.42 18.54 -16.07
C ASP A 98 -4.82 18.12 -14.72
N ALA A 99 -3.51 17.86 -14.68
CA ALA A 99 -2.80 17.46 -13.46
C ALA A 99 -2.80 18.56 -12.37
N LEU A 100 -3.18 19.79 -12.71
CA LEU A 100 -3.34 20.92 -11.77
C LEU A 100 -4.80 21.07 -11.31
N GLY A 101 -5.70 20.19 -11.72
CA GLY A 101 -7.12 20.20 -11.36
C GLY A 101 -7.96 21.20 -12.15
N ARG A 102 -7.42 21.83 -13.20
CA ARG A 102 -8.20 22.74 -14.05
C ARG A 102 -9.04 21.93 -15.02
N THR A 103 -10.34 22.21 -15.05
CA THR A 103 -11.26 21.62 -16.02
C THR A 103 -10.84 22.00 -17.44
N VAL A 104 -10.49 20.98 -18.22
CA VAL A 104 -10.24 21.08 -19.65
C VAL A 104 -11.58 21.03 -20.39
N ARG A 105 -12.45 20.07 -20.06
CA ARG A 105 -13.73 19.82 -20.74
C ARG A 105 -14.79 19.25 -19.78
N ALA A 106 -16.06 19.43 -20.14
CA ALA A 106 -17.19 18.82 -19.47
C ALA A 106 -18.23 18.32 -20.49
N TRP A 107 -18.81 17.16 -20.25
CA TRP A 107 -19.88 16.58 -21.06
C TRP A 107 -21.02 16.11 -20.17
N SER A 108 -22.26 16.36 -20.57
CA SER A 108 -23.42 15.69 -19.97
C SER A 108 -23.81 14.49 -20.84
N ILE A 109 -23.80 13.30 -20.25
CA ILE A 109 -24.14 12.05 -20.94
C ILE A 109 -25.34 11.39 -20.26
N SER A 110 -26.12 10.64 -21.03
CA SER A 110 -27.23 9.83 -20.53
C SER A 110 -27.03 8.38 -20.94
N GLY A 111 -27.10 7.47 -19.98
CA GLY A 111 -26.78 6.05 -20.18
C GLY A 111 -25.34 5.69 -19.83
N ASP A 112 -24.95 4.48 -20.17
CA ASP A 112 -23.74 3.79 -19.71
C ASP A 112 -22.54 3.95 -20.66
N ARG A 113 -22.71 4.54 -21.84
CA ARG A 113 -21.67 4.68 -22.86
C ARG A 113 -21.61 6.10 -23.42
N ALA A 114 -20.42 6.66 -23.50
CA ALA A 114 -20.15 7.92 -24.18
C ALA A 114 -18.92 7.83 -25.07
N GLU A 115 -18.96 8.50 -26.22
CA GLU A 115 -17.84 8.66 -27.12
C GLU A 115 -17.32 10.09 -27.04
N LEU A 116 -16.05 10.24 -26.68
CA LEU A 116 -15.36 11.51 -26.52
C LEU A 116 -14.41 11.72 -27.69
N LEU A 117 -14.68 12.75 -28.50
CA LEU A 117 -13.82 13.13 -29.62
C LEU A 117 -12.77 14.14 -29.18
N ARG A 118 -11.53 13.94 -29.63
CA ARG A 118 -10.49 14.97 -29.63
C ARG A 118 -10.82 15.99 -30.71
N GLU A 119 -10.78 17.28 -30.37
CA GLU A 119 -10.72 18.35 -31.36
C GLU A 119 -9.26 18.72 -31.63
#